data_AF-A0A944SD41-F1
#
_entry.id   AF-A0A944SD41-F1
#
_cell.length_a   1.000
_cell.length_b   1.000
_cell.length_c   1.000
_cell.angle_alpha   90.00
_cell.angle_beta   90.00
_cell.angle_gamma   90.00
#
_symmetry.space_group_name_H-M   'P 1'
#
loop_
_entity.id
_entity.type
_entity.pdbx_description
1 polymer ?
#
loop_
_entity_poly.entity_id
_entity_poly.type
_entity_poly.pdbx_seq_one_letter_code
_entity_poly.pdbx_strand_id
1 'polypeptide(L)'
;MINEDGSIQDRTTRGDRALWYHNSALAEIMVSMEYARAVNLTIPYTLETKLHKAVTLFLDGLDDHSIFANWAKERHNSKYDGMTQDWRDDWIESGNMYTGWLFMYPYYYPNHENTKRLRLRVPMHSTSANRDIDYGFGLGCLYNATAVARG
;
A
#
# COMPACT_ATOMS: atom_id res chain seq x y z
N MET A 1 3.73 8.23 11.14
CA MET A 1 2.26 8.33 11.31
C MET A 1 1.62 8.79 10.00
N ILE A 2 0.35 8.44 9.70
CA ILE A 2 -0.35 8.92 8.49
C ILE A 2 -0.90 10.34 8.74
N ASN A 3 -0.66 11.25 7.81
CA ASN A 3 -1.15 12.62 7.83
C ASN A 3 -2.58 12.74 7.27
N GLU A 4 -3.21 13.90 7.41
CA GLU A 4 -4.58 14.14 6.96
C GLU A 4 -4.76 14.08 5.43
N ASP A 5 -3.69 14.27 4.66
CA ASP A 5 -3.67 14.17 3.20
C ASP A 5 -3.37 12.75 2.70
N GLY A 6 -3.14 11.79 3.62
CA GLY A 6 -2.73 10.43 3.27
C GLY A 6 -1.23 10.24 3.12
N SER A 7 -0.42 11.31 3.14
CA SER A 7 1.03 11.17 3.19
C SER A 7 1.46 10.48 4.49
N ILE A 8 2.54 9.70 4.43
CA ILE A 8 3.06 8.95 5.56
C ILE A 8 4.37 9.62 5.98
N GLN A 9 4.40 10.08 7.22
CA GLN A 9 5.56 10.75 7.83
C GLN A 9 6.83 9.93 7.62
N ASP A 10 7.90 10.59 7.18
CA ASP A 10 9.22 10.03 6.88
C ASP A 10 9.23 8.93 5.79
N ARG A 11 8.11 8.72 5.07
CA ARG A 11 7.97 7.69 4.03
C ARG A 11 7.61 8.32 2.68
N THR A 12 6.56 9.13 2.62
CA THR A 12 6.22 9.92 1.41
C THR A 12 7.25 11.02 1.13
N THR A 13 8.14 11.31 2.08
CA THR A 13 9.17 12.37 1.96
C THR A 13 10.54 11.83 1.56
N ARG A 14 10.63 10.53 1.20
CA ARG A 14 11.87 9.81 0.85
C ARG A 14 12.38 10.09 -0.57
N GLY A 15 12.24 11.33 -1.04
CA GLY A 15 12.85 11.76 -2.29
C GLY A 15 12.40 10.96 -3.52
N ASP A 16 13.36 10.57 -4.35
CA ASP A 16 13.19 9.70 -5.51
C ASP A 16 12.57 8.33 -5.17
N ARG A 17 12.54 7.91 -3.90
CA ARG A 17 11.92 6.66 -3.46
C ARG A 17 10.63 6.86 -2.66
N ALA A 18 10.03 8.03 -2.74
CA ALA A 18 8.83 8.35 -1.96
C ALA A 18 7.66 7.39 -2.23
N LEU A 19 7.39 7.03 -3.49
CA LEU A 19 6.37 6.06 -3.88
C LEU A 19 6.68 4.66 -3.32
N TRP A 20 7.95 4.23 -3.42
CA TRP A 20 8.40 2.95 -2.86
C TRP A 20 8.20 2.85 -1.35
N TYR A 21 8.67 3.85 -0.60
CA TYR A 21 8.54 3.86 0.85
C TYR A 21 7.11 4.11 1.33
N HIS A 22 6.29 4.78 0.52
CA HIS A 22 4.87 4.88 0.79
C HIS A 22 4.18 3.52 0.68
N ASN A 23 4.46 2.75 -0.37
CA ASN A 23 4.00 1.37 -0.51
C ASN A 23 4.45 0.47 0.66
N SER A 24 5.73 0.51 1.02
CA SER A 24 6.24 -0.31 2.13
C SER A 24 5.56 0.04 3.45
N ALA A 25 5.27 1.31 3.68
CA ALA A 25 4.58 1.75 4.89
C ALA A 25 3.10 1.34 4.90
N LEU A 26 2.42 1.31 3.76
CA LEU A 26 1.06 0.74 3.66
C LEU A 26 1.05 -0.74 4.07
N ALA A 27 2.07 -1.51 3.68
CA ALA A 27 2.25 -2.89 4.13
C ALA A 27 2.37 -2.98 5.66
N GLU A 28 3.30 -2.22 6.24
CA GLU A 28 3.52 -2.19 7.70
C GLU A 28 2.25 -1.80 8.49
N ILE A 29 1.52 -0.77 7.99
CA ILE A 29 0.28 -0.29 8.63
C ILE A 29 -0.81 -1.36 8.60
N MET A 30 -1.05 -1.96 7.42
CA MET A 30 -2.12 -2.96 7.27
C MET A 30 -1.84 -4.22 8.10
N VAL A 31 -0.59 -4.67 8.19
CA VAL A 31 -0.20 -5.79 9.05
C VAL A 31 -0.31 -5.43 10.54
N SER A 32 0.04 -4.20 10.92
CA SER A 32 -0.16 -3.74 12.31
C SER A 32 -1.65 -3.72 12.69
N MET A 33 -2.51 -3.29 11.76
CA MET A 33 -3.96 -3.32 11.93
C MET A 33 -4.50 -4.76 12.01
N GLU A 34 -3.92 -5.70 11.26
CA GLU A 34 -4.24 -7.12 11.38
C GLU A 34 -3.95 -7.66 12.78
N TYR A 35 -2.75 -7.39 13.32
CA TYR A 35 -2.40 -7.81 14.67
C TYR A 35 -3.34 -7.22 15.71
N ALA A 36 -3.67 -5.93 15.60
CA ALA A 36 -4.63 -5.27 16.48
C ALA A 36 -6.01 -5.97 16.44
N ARG A 37 -6.52 -6.31 15.25
CA ARG A 37 -7.77 -7.06 15.09
C ARG A 37 -7.68 -8.46 15.70
N ALA A 38 -6.55 -9.16 15.53
CA ALA A 38 -6.34 -10.49 16.07
C ALA A 38 -6.40 -10.53 17.61
N VAL A 39 -6.04 -9.41 18.28
CA VAL A 39 -6.18 -9.25 19.74
C VAL A 39 -7.44 -8.47 20.14
N ASN A 40 -8.44 -8.38 19.25
CA ASN A 40 -9.74 -7.71 19.47
C ASN A 40 -9.66 -6.21 19.81
N LEU A 41 -8.59 -5.52 19.38
CA LEU A 41 -8.53 -4.07 19.47
C LEU A 41 -9.33 -3.42 18.34
N THR A 42 -10.13 -2.42 18.70
CA THR A 42 -10.87 -1.61 17.72
C THR A 42 -9.90 -0.67 17.00
N ILE A 43 -9.94 -0.70 15.67
CA ILE A 43 -9.20 0.28 14.85
C ILE A 43 -9.95 1.63 14.92
N PRO A 44 -9.28 2.73 15.28
CA PRO A 44 -9.92 4.04 15.30
C PRO A 44 -10.38 4.45 13.90
N TYR A 45 -11.62 4.94 13.79
CA TYR A 45 -12.19 5.44 12.51
C TYR A 45 -11.32 6.53 11.85
N THR A 46 -10.67 7.36 12.66
CA THR A 46 -9.74 8.39 12.18
C THR A 46 -8.51 7.79 11.49
N LEU A 47 -8.00 6.65 11.97
CA LEU A 47 -6.91 5.92 11.34
C LEU A 47 -7.37 5.31 10.01
N GLU A 48 -8.55 4.67 9.98
CA GLU A 48 -9.10 4.09 8.74
C GLU A 48 -9.30 5.15 7.65
N THR A 49 -9.85 6.32 8.03
CA THR A 49 -10.05 7.43 7.09
C THR A 49 -8.72 7.89 6.47
N LYS A 50 -7.65 7.98 7.26
CA LYS A 50 -6.32 8.36 6.77
C LYS A 50 -5.68 7.26 5.92
N LEU A 51 -5.88 5.99 6.30
CA LEU A 51 -5.47 4.85 5.50
C LEU A 51 -6.10 4.88 4.10
N HIS A 52 -7.40 5.17 3.99
CA HIS A 52 -8.06 5.29 2.69
C HIS A 52 -7.40 6.36 1.82
N LYS A 53 -7.08 7.53 2.39
CA LYS A 53 -6.36 8.59 1.67
C LYS A 53 -4.94 8.17 1.27
N ALA A 54 -4.23 7.45 2.14
CA ALA A 54 -2.90 6.92 1.82
C ALA A 54 -2.97 5.93 0.64
N VAL A 55 -3.92 5.01 0.65
CA VAL A 55 -4.13 4.09 -0.48
C VAL A 55 -4.53 4.85 -1.75
N THR A 56 -5.35 5.88 -1.65
CA THR A 56 -5.66 6.76 -2.80
C THR A 56 -4.40 7.40 -3.34
N LEU A 57 -3.55 8.00 -2.47
CA LEU A 57 -2.31 8.65 -2.86
C LEU A 57 -1.34 7.66 -3.54
N PHE A 58 -1.24 6.42 -3.05
CA PHE A 58 -0.47 5.38 -3.73
C PHE A 58 -1.01 5.08 -5.13
N LEU A 59 -2.32 4.87 -5.27
CA LEU A 59 -2.94 4.55 -6.55
C LEU A 59 -2.83 5.70 -7.56
N ASP A 60 -3.01 6.94 -7.11
CA ASP A 60 -2.78 8.13 -7.92
C ASP A 60 -1.29 8.22 -8.31
N GLY A 61 -0.40 7.84 -7.40
CA GLY A 61 1.04 7.80 -7.63
C GLY A 61 1.50 6.74 -8.58
N LEU A 62 0.72 5.67 -8.79
CA LEU A 62 0.95 4.69 -9.86
C LEU A 62 0.48 5.21 -11.23
N ASP A 63 -0.54 6.08 -11.24
CA ASP A 63 -1.06 6.69 -12.47
C ASP A 63 -0.17 7.85 -12.93
N ASP A 64 0.32 8.65 -11.99
CA ASP A 64 1.22 9.78 -12.21
C ASP A 64 2.22 9.91 -11.06
N HIS A 65 3.46 9.46 -11.31
CA HIS A 65 4.54 9.51 -10.33
C HIS A 65 4.87 10.95 -9.87
N SER A 66 4.56 11.96 -10.70
CA SER A 66 4.94 13.35 -10.43
C SER A 66 4.20 13.95 -9.23
N ILE A 67 3.04 13.40 -8.84
CA ILE A 67 2.27 13.90 -7.69
C ILE A 67 3.09 13.82 -6.39
N PHE A 68 3.99 12.84 -6.29
CA PHE A 68 4.83 12.65 -5.11
C PHE A 68 5.85 13.76 -4.90
N ALA A 69 6.13 14.58 -5.92
CA ALA A 69 7.08 15.69 -5.84
C ALA A 69 6.81 16.69 -4.71
N ASN A 70 5.53 16.90 -4.39
CA ASN A 70 5.11 17.82 -3.33
C ASN A 70 5.71 17.45 -1.97
N TRP A 71 5.90 16.15 -1.71
CA TRP A 71 6.49 15.62 -0.49
C TRP A 71 7.95 15.19 -0.68
N ALA A 72 8.28 14.60 -1.84
CA ALA A 72 9.60 14.07 -2.15
C ALA A 72 10.72 15.14 -2.08
N LYS A 73 10.39 16.41 -2.34
CA LYS A 73 11.34 17.53 -2.23
C LYS A 73 11.98 17.69 -0.84
N GLU A 74 11.39 17.12 0.21
CA GLU A 74 11.94 17.12 1.57
C GLU A 74 13.18 16.22 1.73
N ARG A 75 13.33 15.20 0.88
CA ARG A 75 14.54 14.35 0.82
C ARG A 75 14.91 13.69 2.14
N HIS A 76 13.92 13.30 2.93
CA HIS A 76 14.18 12.58 4.17
C HIS A 76 15.02 11.33 3.86
N ASN A 77 16.27 11.27 4.33
CA ASN A 77 17.17 10.13 4.12
C ASN A 77 17.16 9.53 2.69
N SER A 78 17.05 10.38 1.66
CA SER A 78 17.12 9.98 0.24
C SER A 78 17.60 11.11 -0.66
N LYS A 79 17.78 10.81 -1.95
CA LYS A 79 18.12 11.79 -2.99
C LYS A 79 16.84 12.33 -3.64
N TYR A 80 16.93 13.46 -4.33
CA TYR A 80 15.85 13.99 -5.16
C TYR A 80 16.47 14.78 -6.30
N ASP A 81 16.22 14.31 -7.52
CA ASP A 81 16.80 14.84 -8.76
C ASP A 81 15.86 15.75 -9.55
N GLY A 82 14.65 15.99 -9.03
CA GLY A 82 13.68 16.86 -9.66
C GLY A 82 12.58 16.10 -10.38
N MET A 83 11.74 15.40 -9.60
CA MET A 83 10.45 14.80 -9.96
C MET A 83 10.45 13.32 -10.37
N THR A 84 11.60 12.64 -10.53
CA THR A 84 11.55 11.20 -10.86
C THR A 84 11.29 10.35 -9.63
N GLN A 85 10.64 9.20 -9.84
CA GLN A 85 10.51 8.15 -8.82
C GLN A 85 11.25 6.91 -9.30
N ASP A 86 12.16 6.40 -8.47
CA ASP A 86 12.79 5.09 -8.58
C ASP A 86 11.73 4.02 -8.24
N TRP A 87 10.87 3.80 -9.23
CA TRP A 87 9.79 2.82 -9.21
C TRP A 87 9.83 2.03 -10.50
N ARG A 88 9.54 0.73 -10.41
CA ARG A 88 9.44 -0.12 -11.59
C ARG A 88 7.97 -0.29 -11.95
N ASP A 89 7.60 0.09 -13.17
CA ASP A 89 6.20 0.03 -13.60
C ASP A 89 5.64 -1.40 -13.63
N ASP A 90 6.51 -2.40 -13.82
CA ASP A 90 6.15 -3.82 -13.74
C ASP A 90 6.02 -4.35 -12.30
N TRP A 91 6.29 -3.53 -11.27
CA TRP A 91 6.32 -3.99 -9.87
C TRP A 91 4.99 -4.58 -9.41
N ILE A 92 3.86 -4.11 -9.92
CA ILE A 92 2.57 -4.71 -9.57
C ILE A 92 2.49 -6.17 -10.05
N GLU A 93 3.17 -6.52 -11.15
CA GLU A 93 3.18 -7.89 -11.67
C GLU A 93 4.32 -8.73 -11.08
N SER A 94 5.51 -8.13 -10.95
CA SER A 94 6.76 -8.83 -10.62
C SER A 94 7.22 -8.66 -9.16
N GLY A 95 6.66 -7.69 -8.45
CA GLY A 95 6.98 -7.39 -7.05
C GLY A 95 6.63 -8.53 -6.11
N ASN A 96 7.47 -8.76 -5.10
CA ASN A 96 7.33 -9.85 -4.14
C ASN A 96 7.62 -9.42 -2.69
N MET A 97 7.79 -8.12 -2.46
CA MET A 97 8.04 -7.48 -1.16
C MET A 97 6.97 -6.43 -0.93
N TYR A 98 6.46 -6.29 0.29
CA TYR A 98 5.44 -5.29 0.66
C TYR A 98 4.17 -5.35 -0.19
N THR A 99 3.73 -6.55 -0.57
CA THR A 99 2.60 -6.77 -1.49
C THR A 99 1.34 -7.25 -0.76
N GLY A 100 1.45 -7.79 0.45
CA GLY A 100 0.34 -8.39 1.17
C GLY A 100 -0.86 -7.45 1.39
N TRP A 101 -0.58 -6.16 1.62
CA TRP A 101 -1.63 -5.16 1.85
C TRP A 101 -2.56 -4.96 0.66
N LEU A 102 -2.09 -5.24 -0.56
CA LEU A 102 -2.88 -5.18 -1.80
C LEU A 102 -4.10 -6.12 -1.76
N PHE A 103 -4.06 -7.14 -0.90
CA PHE A 103 -5.14 -8.12 -0.71
C PHE A 103 -5.86 -7.95 0.62
N MET A 104 -5.12 -7.58 1.67
CA MET A 104 -5.71 -7.24 2.96
C MET A 104 -6.70 -6.08 2.84
N TYR A 105 -6.34 -5.05 2.08
CA TYR A 105 -7.19 -3.87 1.96
C TYR A 105 -8.53 -4.18 1.27
N PRO A 106 -8.57 -4.83 0.08
CA PRO A 106 -9.81 -5.34 -0.51
C PRO A 106 -10.62 -6.29 0.36
N TYR A 107 -9.96 -7.08 1.21
CA TYR A 107 -10.64 -7.99 2.13
C TYR A 107 -11.39 -7.24 3.23
N TYR A 108 -10.75 -6.23 3.83
CA TYR A 108 -11.37 -5.44 4.90
C TYR A 108 -12.33 -4.37 4.40
N TYR A 109 -12.10 -3.82 3.20
CA TYR A 109 -12.87 -2.71 2.65
C TYR A 109 -13.44 -3.05 1.25
N PRO A 110 -14.25 -4.13 1.12
CA PRO A 110 -14.64 -4.69 -0.18
C PRO A 110 -15.46 -3.73 -1.07
N ASN A 111 -16.17 -2.77 -0.45
CA ASN A 111 -17.04 -1.83 -1.15
C ASN A 111 -16.41 -0.45 -1.38
N HIS A 112 -15.17 -0.22 -0.92
CA HIS A 112 -14.49 1.06 -1.08
C HIS A 112 -13.98 1.26 -2.51
N GLU A 113 -13.96 2.49 -3.02
CA GLU A 113 -13.55 2.78 -4.40
C GLU A 113 -12.11 2.33 -4.70
N ASN A 114 -11.18 2.57 -3.77
CA ASN A 114 -9.80 2.05 -3.84
C ASN A 114 -9.72 0.52 -4.03
N THR A 115 -10.68 -0.26 -3.52
CA THR A 115 -10.71 -1.71 -3.74
C THR A 115 -10.99 -2.05 -5.20
N LYS A 116 -11.89 -1.31 -5.86
CA LYS A 116 -12.13 -1.47 -7.30
C LYS A 116 -10.88 -1.11 -8.10
N ARG A 117 -10.25 0.02 -7.76
CA ARG A 117 -9.00 0.50 -8.38
C ARG A 117 -7.84 -0.50 -8.22
N LEU A 118 -7.69 -1.11 -7.04
CA LEU A 118 -6.67 -2.12 -6.77
C LEU A 118 -6.90 -3.39 -7.59
N ARG A 119 -8.14 -3.92 -7.59
CA ARG A 119 -8.48 -5.15 -8.32
C ARG A 119 -8.29 -5.04 -9.83
N LEU A 120 -8.43 -3.85 -10.41
CA LEU A 120 -8.15 -3.61 -11.82
C LEU A 120 -6.65 -3.60 -12.13
N ARG A 121 -5.80 -3.25 -11.15
CA ARG A 121 -4.35 -3.11 -11.34
C ARG A 121 -3.55 -4.34 -10.96
N VAL A 122 -4.01 -5.15 -10.01
CA VAL A 122 -3.27 -6.31 -9.50
C VAL A 122 -3.87 -7.60 -10.07
N PRO A 123 -3.31 -8.17 -11.14
CA PRO A 123 -3.82 -9.42 -11.68
C PRO A 123 -3.66 -10.54 -10.65
N MET A 124 -4.67 -11.40 -10.51
CA MET A 124 -4.62 -12.51 -9.53
C MET A 124 -3.46 -13.50 -9.75
N HIS A 125 -2.88 -13.51 -10.95
CA HIS A 125 -1.73 -14.35 -11.31
C HIS A 125 -0.37 -13.66 -11.09
N SER A 126 -0.35 -12.40 -10.64
CA SER A 126 0.90 -11.68 -10.39
C SER A 126 1.71 -12.32 -9.27
N THR A 127 3.02 -12.07 -9.27
CA THR A 127 3.88 -12.46 -8.15
C THR A 127 3.45 -11.73 -6.87
N SER A 128 3.06 -10.47 -6.99
CA SER A 128 2.56 -9.66 -5.86
C SER A 128 1.29 -10.24 -5.23
N ALA A 129 0.49 -10.99 -6.00
CA ALA A 129 -0.68 -11.70 -5.51
C ALA A 129 -0.35 -12.97 -4.72
N ASN A 130 0.79 -13.60 -5.01
CA ASN A 130 1.06 -14.95 -4.55
C ASN A 130 2.26 -15.03 -3.61
N ARG A 131 3.04 -13.95 -3.46
CA ARG A 131 4.24 -13.92 -2.61
C ARG A 131 4.40 -12.57 -1.92
N ASP A 132 4.68 -12.64 -0.63
CA ASP A 132 5.24 -11.56 0.16
C ASP A 132 6.40 -12.15 0.97
N ILE A 133 7.64 -11.87 0.56
CA ILE A 133 8.83 -12.45 1.19
C ILE A 133 9.15 -11.81 2.55
N ASP A 134 8.59 -10.64 2.85
CA ASP A 134 8.84 -9.94 4.12
C ASP A 134 8.14 -10.64 5.30
N TYR A 135 6.97 -11.26 5.04
CA TYR A 135 6.21 -12.00 6.03
C TYR A 135 6.36 -13.52 5.91
N GLY A 136 7.04 -14.01 4.87
CA GLY A 136 7.40 -15.43 4.70
C GLY A 136 6.28 -16.32 4.14
N PHE A 137 5.13 -15.76 3.78
CA PHE A 137 4.01 -16.46 3.13
C PHE A 137 3.18 -15.48 2.29
N GLY A 138 2.62 -15.96 1.17
CA GLY A 138 1.79 -15.14 0.28
C GLY A 138 0.45 -14.78 0.92
N LEU A 139 0.38 -13.61 1.57
CA LEU A 139 -0.87 -13.11 2.19
C LEU A 139 -2.03 -13.04 1.18
N GLY A 140 -1.75 -12.75 -0.10
CA GLY A 140 -2.78 -12.73 -1.14
C GLY A 140 -3.49 -14.08 -1.35
N CYS A 141 -2.80 -15.22 -1.21
CA CYS A 141 -3.43 -16.53 -1.28
C CYS A 141 -4.41 -16.75 -0.11
N LEU A 142 -4.05 -16.33 1.11
CA LEU A 142 -4.90 -16.47 2.31
C LEU A 142 -6.16 -15.59 2.23
N TYR A 143 -5.99 -14.33 1.87
CA TYR A 143 -7.13 -13.40 1.77
C TYR A 143 -8.05 -13.72 0.58
N ASN A 144 -7.50 -14.24 -0.53
CA ASN A 144 -8.33 -14.71 -1.63
C ASN A 144 -9.14 -15.97 -1.24
N ALA A 145 -8.51 -16.95 -0.60
CA ALA A 145 -9.20 -18.17 -0.15
C ALA A 145 -10.32 -17.85 0.88
N THR A 146 -10.08 -16.91 1.79
CA THR A 146 -11.09 -16.50 2.78
C THR A 146 -12.19 -15.62 2.21
N ALA A 147 -11.92 -14.84 1.14
CA ALA A 147 -12.95 -14.08 0.44
C ALA A 147 -13.96 -15.01 -0.26
N VAL A 148 -13.50 -16.13 -0.83
CA VAL A 148 -14.36 -17.15 -1.45
C VAL A 148 -15.25 -17.84 -0.40
N ALA A 149 -14.74 -18.06 0.81
CA ALA A 149 -15.50 -18.69 1.89
C ALA A 149 -16.58 -17.78 2.54
N ARG A 150 -16.62 -16.49 2.19
CA ARG A 150 -17.58 -15.50 2.70
C ARG A 150 -18.74 -15.19 1.74
N GLY A 151 -18.68 -15.69 0.51
CA GLY A 151 -19.78 -15.61 -0.47
C GLY A 151 -20.68 -16.83 -0.41
#